data_AF-A0A8K2A8G8-F1
#
_entry.id   AF-A0A8K2A8G8-F1
#
_cell.length_a   1.000
_cell.length_b   1.000
_cell.length_c   1.000
_cell.angle_alpha   90.00
_cell.angle_beta   90.00
_cell.angle_gamma   90.00
#
_symmetry.space_group_name_H-M   'P 1'
#
loop_
_entity.id
_entity.type
_entity.pdbx_description
1 polymer ?
#
loop_
_entity_poly.entity_id
_entity_poly.type
_entity_poly.pdbx_seq_one_letter_code
_entity_poly.pdbx_strand_id
1 'polypeptide(L)'
;MHSAQPQTASLLDKLQSDPAFEHLREQARQGQVETKPSITVSGFLFLRGLLLADPKGFYGTAYVPQKLKQDAKHTAWVVSGSNLVDFVGNWPLFFFAFNTFGTLPALFVSGVINLCLLKMGNDLAAGTARRRAGNRAWSAWATAGLLTLNLVQTIASGVGVELFNNQSQLSQQRAADLIELQQQQVEDLKTPSTPRYDEVKAQCEAGQAQLEALPRTHHRWDSLYVQLYGAFGDQTDWSQEPLETAPICEQAKLSLAQSYKTYETAKAHLEQNLAQRVALGNDVVFIQRFYPAIYDENFDADGYLLSGVEAVQYAFNNFFAHLAKGQVDRIALSLLFFSVSILTSVAACAMTFTFARREDTQQSWDERVRRERDRWLYHQWQLFQAQKENTPHRDLSSSSAMQTAHRNN
;
A
#
# COMPACT_ATOMS: atom_id res chain seq x y z
N MET A 1 70.12 9.38 10.06
CA MET A 1 69.26 9.05 8.91
C MET A 1 69.15 7.54 8.82
N HIS A 2 68.12 6.96 9.44
CA HIS A 2 67.86 5.52 9.35
C HIS A 2 67.08 5.21 8.09
N SER A 3 67.60 4.27 7.30
CA SER A 3 66.94 3.65 6.16
C SER A 3 65.70 2.87 6.62
N ALA A 4 64.52 3.35 6.25
CA ALA A 4 63.25 2.67 6.50
C ALA A 4 62.82 1.87 5.25
N GLN A 5 63.33 0.65 5.13
CA GLN A 5 62.62 -0.52 4.62
C GLN A 5 63.07 -1.71 5.50
N PRO A 6 62.18 -2.60 5.97
CA PRO A 6 61.07 -3.17 5.21
C PRO A 6 59.75 -3.35 6.00
N GLN A 7 58.68 -2.66 5.59
CA GLN A 7 57.28 -3.09 5.88
C GLN A 7 56.66 -3.86 4.70
N THR A 8 57.38 -3.97 3.58
CA THR A 8 56.90 -4.56 2.33
C THR A 8 56.99 -6.09 2.30
N ALA A 9 58.05 -6.67 2.86
CA ALA A 9 58.16 -8.13 2.97
C ALA A 9 57.12 -8.72 3.93
N SER A 10 56.85 -8.04 5.05
CA SER A 10 55.88 -8.53 6.04
C SER A 10 54.43 -8.45 5.57
N LEU A 11 54.08 -7.49 4.69
CA LEU A 11 52.72 -7.37 4.16
C LEU A 11 52.44 -8.36 3.02
N LEU A 12 53.46 -8.66 2.20
CA LEU A 12 53.39 -9.68 1.17
C LEU A 12 53.26 -11.08 1.79
N ASP A 13 54.06 -11.36 2.83
CA ASP A 13 54.01 -12.61 3.58
C ASP A 13 52.68 -12.72 4.34
N LYS A 14 52.12 -11.61 4.84
CA LYS A 14 50.79 -11.56 5.46
C LYS A 14 49.67 -11.78 4.44
N LEU A 15 49.74 -11.21 3.23
CA LEU A 15 48.76 -11.46 2.16
C LEU A 15 48.91 -12.85 1.52
N GLN A 16 50.11 -13.42 1.52
CA GLN A 16 50.40 -14.78 1.06
C GLN A 16 50.09 -15.85 2.12
N SER A 17 50.12 -15.53 3.41
CA SER A 17 49.74 -16.46 4.48
C SER A 17 48.28 -16.31 4.92
N ASP A 18 47.60 -15.22 4.54
CA ASP A 18 46.21 -14.97 4.92
C ASP A 18 45.23 -15.83 4.10
N PRO A 19 44.48 -16.75 4.75
CA PRO A 19 43.52 -17.64 4.09
C PRO A 19 42.39 -16.88 3.38
N ALA A 20 42.15 -15.60 3.69
CA ALA A 20 41.17 -14.77 2.99
C ALA A 20 41.47 -14.60 1.49
N PHE A 21 42.72 -14.76 1.07
CA PHE A 21 43.19 -14.56 -0.31
C PHE A 21 43.53 -15.87 -1.04
N GLU A 22 43.20 -17.03 -0.47
CA GLU A 22 43.49 -18.35 -1.07
C GLU A 22 42.69 -18.58 -2.35
N HIS A 23 41.39 -18.24 -2.36
CA HIS A 23 40.53 -18.35 -3.54
C HIS A 23 40.99 -17.49 -4.74
N LEU A 24 41.55 -16.30 -4.47
CA LEU A 24 42.09 -15.43 -5.53
C LEU A 24 43.38 -15.99 -6.10
N ARG A 25 44.17 -16.71 -5.29
CA ARG A 25 45.36 -17.43 -5.73
C ARG A 25 45.02 -18.63 -6.59
N GLU A 26 43.95 -19.36 -6.27
CA GLU A 26 43.46 -20.48 -7.09
C GLU A 26 42.89 -19.99 -8.43
N GLN A 27 42.07 -18.93 -8.43
CA GLN A 27 41.52 -18.35 -9.67
C GLN A 27 42.61 -17.77 -10.58
N ALA A 28 43.63 -17.13 -10.02
CA ALA A 28 44.78 -16.64 -10.77
C ALA A 28 45.65 -17.77 -11.33
N ARG A 29 45.86 -18.87 -10.57
CA ARG A 29 46.60 -20.07 -11.04
C ARG A 29 45.88 -20.81 -12.16
N GLN A 30 44.54 -20.78 -12.16
CA GLN A 30 43.72 -21.46 -13.17
C GLN A 30 43.49 -20.60 -14.43
N GLY A 31 44.02 -19.37 -14.48
CA GLY A 31 43.84 -18.47 -15.63
C GLY A 31 42.39 -18.02 -15.86
N GLN A 32 41.49 -18.27 -14.90
CA GLN A 32 40.09 -17.92 -14.97
C GLN A 32 39.88 -16.49 -14.46
N VAL A 33 40.33 -15.52 -15.25
CA VAL A 33 39.81 -14.15 -15.12
C VAL A 33 38.59 -14.09 -16.04
N GLU A 34 37.39 -14.28 -15.47
CA GLU A 34 36.13 -14.19 -16.21
C GLU A 34 36.07 -12.86 -16.98
N THR A 35 36.17 -12.96 -18.30
CA THR A 35 35.97 -11.84 -19.22
C THR A 35 34.57 -11.94 -19.81
N LYS A 36 33.77 -10.89 -19.54
CA LYS A 36 32.43 -10.59 -20.07
C LYS A 36 31.30 -11.59 -19.73
N PRO A 37 30.25 -11.17 -18.99
CA PRO A 37 29.04 -11.98 -18.89
C PRO A 37 28.31 -11.98 -20.24
N SER A 38 28.03 -13.17 -20.77
CA SER A 38 27.12 -13.34 -21.91
C SER A 38 25.71 -12.91 -21.48
N ILE A 39 25.14 -11.95 -22.21
CA ILE A 39 23.78 -11.45 -21.97
C ILE A 39 22.78 -12.47 -22.51
N THR A 40 22.52 -13.48 -21.69
CA THR A 40 21.28 -14.27 -21.69
C THR A 40 20.81 -14.30 -20.25
N VAL A 41 20.29 -13.17 -19.77
CA VAL A 41 19.65 -13.10 -18.45
C VAL A 41 18.36 -13.90 -18.56
N SER A 42 18.38 -15.14 -18.09
CA SER A 42 17.19 -15.97 -18.04
C SER A 42 16.11 -15.26 -17.21
N GLY A 43 14.84 -15.39 -17.58
CA GLY A 43 13.73 -14.78 -16.82
C GLY A 43 13.74 -15.14 -15.33
N PHE A 44 14.34 -16.27 -14.97
CA PHE A 44 14.60 -16.69 -13.60
C PHE A 44 15.55 -15.76 -12.83
N LEU A 45 16.63 -15.27 -13.47
CA LEU A 45 17.55 -14.30 -12.85
C LEU A 45 16.89 -12.93 -12.68
N PHE A 46 16.03 -12.53 -13.62
CA PHE A 46 15.25 -11.29 -13.52
C PHE A 46 14.23 -11.35 -12.37
N LEU A 47 13.44 -12.42 -12.30
CA LEU A 47 12.48 -12.67 -11.20
C LEU A 47 13.17 -12.75 -9.83
N ARG A 48 14.34 -13.41 -9.78
CA ARG A 48 15.15 -13.47 -8.56
C ARG A 48 15.63 -12.08 -8.12
N GLY A 49 16.05 -11.22 -9.07
CA GLY A 49 16.47 -9.85 -8.79
C GLY A 49 15.33 -8.91 -8.42
N LEU A 50 14.10 -9.25 -8.77
CA LEU A 50 12.89 -8.57 -8.30
C LEU A 50 12.54 -9.00 -6.87
N LEU A 51 12.47 -10.31 -6.61
CA LEU A 51 11.99 -10.88 -5.35
C LEU A 51 13.00 -10.85 -4.20
N LEU A 52 14.30 -10.86 -4.48
CA LEU A 52 15.34 -10.94 -3.46
C LEU A 52 16.26 -9.72 -3.53
N ALA A 53 16.58 -9.17 -2.38
CA ALA A 53 17.59 -8.13 -2.27
C ALA A 53 18.97 -8.70 -2.67
N ASP A 54 19.69 -7.98 -3.53
CA ASP A 54 21.06 -8.38 -3.90
C ASP A 54 22.01 -8.10 -2.73
N PRO A 55 22.69 -9.12 -2.16
CA PRO A 55 23.69 -8.92 -1.11
C PRO A 55 24.79 -7.92 -1.49
N LYS A 56 25.15 -7.82 -2.79
CA LYS A 56 26.15 -6.86 -3.28
C LYS A 56 25.66 -5.41 -3.18
N GLY A 57 24.35 -5.18 -3.05
CA GLY A 57 23.77 -3.86 -2.85
C GLY A 57 24.10 -3.23 -1.49
N PHE A 58 24.46 -4.06 -0.50
CA PHE A 58 24.66 -3.62 0.89
C PHE A 58 26.10 -3.16 1.19
N TYR A 59 27.09 -3.55 0.40
CA TYR A 59 28.49 -3.17 0.61
C TYR A 59 29.13 -2.60 -0.67
N GLY A 60 30.13 -1.75 -0.51
CA GLY A 60 30.87 -1.12 -1.60
C GLY A 60 32.06 -1.95 -2.03
N THR A 61 32.81 -1.51 -3.04
CA THR A 61 33.87 -2.34 -3.62
C THR A 61 35.25 -2.10 -3.01
N ALA A 62 35.45 -1.07 -2.17
CA ALA A 62 36.79 -0.60 -1.79
C ALA A 62 37.53 -1.60 -0.89
N TYR A 63 36.88 -2.07 0.18
CA TYR A 63 37.40 -3.06 1.13
C TYR A 63 36.28 -4.01 1.53
N VAL A 64 36.41 -5.30 1.19
CA VAL A 64 35.32 -6.28 1.34
C VAL A 64 35.86 -7.59 1.93
N PRO A 65 35.97 -7.69 3.27
CA PRO A 65 36.34 -8.95 3.90
C PRO A 65 35.25 -10.01 3.68
N GLN A 66 35.62 -11.30 3.72
CA GLN A 66 34.65 -12.39 3.53
C GLN A 66 33.50 -12.33 4.53
N LYS A 67 33.79 -11.96 5.78
CA LYS A 67 32.77 -11.74 6.83
C LYS A 67 31.75 -10.68 6.44
N LEU A 68 32.18 -9.56 5.84
CA LEU A 68 31.27 -8.52 5.35
C LEU A 68 30.34 -9.06 4.25
N LYS A 69 30.85 -9.91 3.35
CA LYS A 69 30.01 -10.56 2.31
C LYS A 69 28.98 -11.51 2.91
N GLN A 70 29.36 -12.28 3.92
CA GLN A 70 28.44 -13.20 4.61
C GLN A 70 27.35 -12.41 5.36
N ASP A 71 27.75 -11.39 6.12
CA ASP A 71 26.82 -10.56 6.86
C ASP A 71 25.88 -9.79 5.93
N ALA A 72 26.37 -9.31 4.77
CA ALA A 72 25.53 -8.70 3.74
C ALA A 72 24.49 -9.68 3.18
N LYS A 73 24.86 -10.96 3.00
CA LYS A 73 23.92 -12.01 2.57
C LYS A 73 22.84 -12.25 3.62
N HIS A 74 23.19 -12.26 4.91
CA HIS A 74 22.21 -12.39 5.99
C HIS A 74 21.26 -11.20 6.05
N THR A 75 21.78 -9.97 6.00
CA THR A 75 20.95 -8.75 5.96
C THR A 75 20.00 -8.76 4.76
N ALA A 76 20.50 -9.09 3.57
CA ALA A 76 19.69 -9.18 2.35
C ALA A 76 18.58 -10.24 2.46
N TRP A 77 18.87 -11.38 3.10
CA TRP A 77 17.87 -12.43 3.30
C TRP A 77 16.77 -12.01 4.27
N VAL A 78 17.12 -11.34 5.38
CA VAL A 78 16.14 -10.82 6.35
C VAL A 78 15.26 -9.74 5.71
N VAL A 79 15.84 -8.81 4.95
CA VAL A 79 15.09 -7.79 4.21
C VAL A 79 14.14 -8.43 3.20
N SER A 80 14.63 -9.41 2.41
CA SER A 80 13.80 -10.11 1.43
C SER A 80 12.65 -10.87 2.11
N GLY A 81 12.92 -11.52 3.24
CA GLY A 81 11.92 -12.22 4.03
C GLY A 81 10.83 -11.29 4.56
N SER A 82 11.21 -10.13 5.11
CA SER A 82 10.25 -9.12 5.57
C SER A 82 9.37 -8.61 4.43
N ASN A 83 9.99 -8.20 3.31
CA ASN A 83 9.25 -7.69 2.16
C ASN A 83 8.34 -8.75 1.53
N LEU A 84 8.66 -10.04 1.66
CA LEU A 84 7.82 -11.14 1.19
C LEU A 84 6.60 -11.37 2.09
N VAL A 85 6.76 -11.24 3.42
CA VAL A 85 5.61 -11.26 4.34
C VAL A 85 4.64 -10.14 3.96
N ASP A 86 5.16 -8.93 3.75
CA ASP A 86 4.37 -7.78 3.34
C ASP A 86 3.73 -7.99 1.97
N PHE A 87 4.44 -8.60 1.01
CA PHE A 87 3.88 -8.96 -0.29
C PHE A 87 2.64 -9.86 -0.15
N VAL A 88 2.73 -10.88 0.70
CA VAL A 88 1.61 -11.82 0.92
C VAL A 88 0.46 -11.12 1.64
N GLY A 89 0.75 -10.32 2.67
CA GLY A 89 -0.27 -9.62 3.45
C GLY A 89 -0.99 -8.51 2.66
N ASN A 90 -0.26 -7.80 1.80
CA ASN A 90 -0.81 -6.72 0.99
C ASN A 90 -1.53 -7.22 -0.27
N TRP A 91 -1.29 -8.48 -0.67
CA TRP A 91 -1.88 -9.03 -1.88
C TRP A 91 -3.41 -8.88 -1.95
N PRO A 92 -4.17 -9.29 -0.92
CA PRO A 92 -5.62 -9.20 -1.00
C PRO A 92 -6.10 -7.75 -1.04
N LEU A 93 -5.43 -6.83 -0.33
CA LEU A 93 -5.76 -5.41 -0.35
C LEU A 93 -5.77 -4.87 -1.79
N PHE A 94 -4.68 -5.07 -2.53
CA PHE A 94 -4.59 -4.60 -3.90
C PHE A 94 -5.49 -5.39 -4.83
N PHE A 95 -5.61 -6.71 -4.66
CA PHE A 95 -6.52 -7.51 -5.47
C PHE A 95 -7.96 -6.99 -5.39
N PHE A 96 -8.49 -6.81 -4.19
CA PHE A 96 -9.86 -6.33 -4.01
C PHE A 96 -10.03 -4.87 -4.42
N ALA A 97 -9.05 -4.00 -4.15
CA ALA A 97 -9.10 -2.60 -4.61
C ALA A 97 -9.25 -2.47 -6.13
N PHE A 98 -8.69 -3.41 -6.90
CA PHE A 98 -8.75 -3.42 -8.37
C PHE A 98 -9.75 -4.43 -8.96
N ASN A 99 -10.49 -5.18 -8.12
CA ASN A 99 -11.41 -6.22 -8.60
C ASN A 99 -12.56 -5.67 -9.44
N THR A 100 -12.91 -4.38 -9.28
CA THR A 100 -13.91 -3.70 -10.12
C THR A 100 -13.56 -3.70 -11.62
N PHE A 101 -12.29 -3.84 -11.99
CA PHE A 101 -11.86 -3.97 -13.40
C PHE A 101 -11.92 -5.43 -13.92
N GLY A 102 -12.37 -6.37 -13.09
CA GLY A 102 -12.38 -7.80 -13.36
C GLY A 102 -11.22 -8.54 -12.69
N THR A 103 -11.41 -9.83 -12.43
CA THR A 103 -10.48 -10.67 -11.67
C THR A 103 -9.09 -10.76 -12.30
N LEU A 104 -9.01 -10.93 -13.63
CA LEU A 104 -7.73 -11.11 -14.32
C LEU A 104 -6.89 -9.81 -14.36
N PRO A 105 -7.46 -8.64 -14.72
CA PRO A 105 -6.79 -7.35 -14.52
C PRO A 105 -6.38 -7.10 -13.06
N ALA A 106 -7.24 -7.42 -12.09
CA ALA A 106 -6.95 -7.23 -10.68
C ALA A 106 -5.73 -8.04 -10.21
N LEU A 107 -5.63 -9.33 -10.60
CA LEU A 107 -4.48 -10.18 -10.32
C LEU A 107 -3.18 -9.62 -10.93
N PHE A 108 -3.25 -9.10 -12.16
CA PHE A 108 -2.09 -8.52 -12.82
C PHE A 108 -1.63 -7.25 -12.12
N VAL A 109 -2.55 -6.31 -11.88
CA VAL A 109 -2.24 -5.02 -11.26
C VAL A 109 -1.78 -5.20 -9.82
N SER A 110 -2.44 -6.06 -9.03
CA SER A 110 -2.02 -6.37 -7.66
C SER A 110 -0.62 -7.00 -7.63
N GLY A 111 -0.33 -7.91 -8.57
CA GLY A 111 0.99 -8.51 -8.70
C GLY A 111 2.07 -7.49 -9.04
N VAL A 112 1.83 -6.63 -10.04
CA VAL A 112 2.78 -5.58 -10.42
C VAL A 112 3.04 -4.60 -9.29
N ILE A 113 1.99 -4.13 -8.60
CA ILE A 113 2.14 -3.19 -7.48
C ILE A 113 2.94 -3.83 -6.36
N ASN A 114 2.60 -5.06 -5.95
CA ASN A 114 3.33 -5.74 -4.88
C ASN A 114 4.79 -6.02 -5.26
N LEU A 115 5.08 -6.37 -6.51
CA LEU A 115 6.46 -6.52 -7.00
C LEU A 115 7.22 -5.18 -6.99
N CYS A 116 6.56 -4.08 -7.35
CA CYS A 116 7.14 -2.74 -7.27
C CYS A 116 7.46 -2.34 -5.83
N LEU A 117 6.54 -2.58 -4.89
CA LEU A 117 6.74 -2.29 -3.47
C LEU A 117 7.87 -3.13 -2.89
N LEU A 118 7.91 -4.43 -3.21
CA LEU A 118 8.96 -5.34 -2.79
C LEU A 118 10.33 -4.88 -3.31
N LYS A 119 10.42 -4.56 -4.62
CA LYS A 119 11.65 -4.03 -5.21
C LYS A 119 12.08 -2.71 -4.56
N MET A 120 11.13 -1.80 -4.34
CA MET A 120 11.39 -0.52 -3.70
C MET A 120 11.91 -0.72 -2.27
N GLY A 121 11.34 -1.64 -1.50
CA GLY A 121 11.84 -2.00 -0.17
C GLY A 121 13.28 -2.53 -0.19
N ASN A 122 13.60 -3.41 -1.13
CA ASN A 122 14.96 -3.93 -1.33
C ASN A 122 15.95 -2.82 -1.71
N ASP A 123 15.57 -1.93 -2.63
CA ASP A 123 16.41 -0.82 -3.10
C ASP A 123 16.61 0.25 -2.01
N LEU A 124 15.58 0.56 -1.20
CA LEU A 124 15.67 1.46 -0.06
C LEU A 124 16.59 0.89 1.02
N ALA A 125 16.50 -0.40 1.32
CA ALA A 125 17.40 -1.06 2.27
C ALA A 125 18.87 -1.02 1.81
N ALA A 126 19.13 -1.31 0.53
CA ALA A 126 20.45 -1.14 -0.07
C ALA A 126 20.92 0.33 -0.03
N GLY A 127 20.01 1.28 -0.28
CA GLY A 127 20.26 2.72 -0.17
C GLY A 127 20.66 3.15 1.24
N THR A 128 20.04 2.60 2.27
CA THR A 128 20.40 2.81 3.68
C THR A 128 21.80 2.27 3.99
N ALA A 129 22.14 1.08 3.46
CA ALA A 129 23.44 0.45 3.66
C ALA A 129 24.60 1.21 2.98
N ARG A 130 24.33 2.03 1.96
CA ARG A 130 25.31 2.87 1.24
C ARG A 130 25.78 4.12 2.01
N ARG A 131 25.69 4.10 3.34
CA ARG A 131 26.07 5.23 4.21
C ARG A 131 27.59 5.46 4.15
N ARG A 132 27.99 6.61 3.59
CA ARG A 132 29.39 7.08 3.55
C ARG A 132 29.51 8.58 3.82
N ALA A 133 30.72 9.06 4.13
CA ALA A 133 30.99 10.45 4.52
C ALA A 133 30.46 11.52 3.54
N GLY A 134 30.41 11.24 2.23
CA GLY A 134 29.87 12.15 1.21
C GLY A 134 28.43 11.87 0.76
N ASN A 135 27.75 10.83 1.28
CA ASN A 135 26.39 10.44 0.85
C ASN A 135 25.41 10.23 2.02
N ARG A 136 25.69 10.87 3.17
CA ARG A 136 24.90 10.67 4.40
C ARG A 136 23.45 11.11 4.24
N ALA A 137 23.21 12.22 3.52
CA ALA A 137 21.86 12.74 3.28
C ALA A 137 21.01 11.77 2.46
N TRP A 138 21.54 11.22 1.37
CA TRP A 138 20.85 10.20 0.58
C TRP A 138 20.51 8.95 1.38
N SER A 139 21.47 8.47 2.19
CA SER A 139 21.26 7.29 3.03
C SER A 139 20.22 7.55 4.12
N ALA A 140 20.13 8.79 4.62
CA ALA A 140 19.08 9.20 5.55
C ALA A 140 17.70 9.21 4.87
N TRP A 141 17.58 9.75 3.66
CA TRP A 141 16.35 9.69 2.87
C TRP A 141 15.93 8.26 2.55
N ALA A 142 16.87 7.40 2.16
CA ALA A 142 16.61 5.97 1.94
C ALA A 142 16.13 5.28 3.23
N THR A 143 16.69 5.64 4.40
CA THR A 143 16.24 5.12 5.70
C THR A 143 14.83 5.59 6.05
N ALA A 144 14.55 6.88 5.85
CA ALA A 144 13.21 7.43 6.07
C ALA A 144 12.19 6.73 5.16
N GLY A 145 12.52 6.60 3.87
CA GLY A 145 11.69 5.88 2.90
C GLY A 145 11.47 4.42 3.29
N LEU A 146 12.50 3.71 3.75
CA LEU A 146 12.39 2.33 4.23
C LEU A 146 11.41 2.23 5.40
N LEU A 147 11.56 3.09 6.42
CA LEU A 147 10.69 3.10 7.60
C LEU A 147 9.24 3.42 7.23
N THR A 148 9.02 4.44 6.40
CA THR A 148 7.68 4.81 5.93
C THR A 148 7.04 3.68 5.11
N LEU A 149 7.81 3.05 4.22
CA LEU A 149 7.30 1.95 3.40
C LEU A 149 6.89 0.75 4.27
N ASN A 150 7.74 0.33 5.21
CA ASN A 150 7.43 -0.78 6.12
C ASN A 150 6.19 -0.45 6.97
N LEU A 151 6.04 0.78 7.45
CA LEU A 151 4.84 1.20 8.20
C LEU A 151 3.56 1.07 7.37
N VAL A 152 3.58 1.59 6.13
CA VAL A 152 2.43 1.52 5.22
C VAL A 152 2.12 0.07 4.86
N GLN A 153 3.13 -0.73 4.53
CA GLN A 153 2.98 -2.15 4.22
C GLN A 153 2.46 -2.96 5.41
N THR A 154 2.87 -2.63 6.62
CA THR A 154 2.36 -3.27 7.84
C THR A 154 0.85 -3.02 8.00
N ILE A 155 0.41 -1.77 7.87
CA ILE A 155 -1.02 -1.42 7.94
C ILE A 155 -1.79 -2.12 6.83
N ALA A 156 -1.27 -2.05 5.60
CA ALA A 156 -1.86 -2.68 4.43
C ALA A 156 -1.95 -4.21 4.58
N SER A 157 -1.00 -4.85 5.27
CA SER A 157 -1.02 -6.29 5.53
C SER A 157 -2.14 -6.67 6.50
N GLY A 158 -2.34 -5.90 7.57
CA GLY A 158 -3.43 -6.14 8.50
C GLY A 158 -4.79 -5.98 7.82
N VAL A 159 -4.97 -4.86 7.10
CA VAL A 159 -6.22 -4.55 6.38
C VAL A 159 -6.46 -5.49 5.21
N GLY A 160 -5.42 -5.91 4.49
CA GLY A 160 -5.54 -6.85 3.38
C GLY A 160 -6.03 -8.22 3.84
N VAL A 161 -5.47 -8.74 4.93
CA VAL A 161 -5.93 -10.01 5.51
C VAL A 161 -7.33 -9.89 6.11
N GLU A 162 -7.65 -8.75 6.74
CA GLU A 162 -9.01 -8.46 7.20
C GLU A 162 -10.02 -8.50 6.06
N LEU A 163 -9.68 -7.82 4.96
CA LEU A 163 -10.50 -7.76 3.76
C LEU A 163 -10.68 -9.14 3.12
N PHE A 164 -9.68 -10.01 3.16
CA PHE A 164 -9.79 -11.37 2.64
C PHE A 164 -10.65 -12.27 3.55
N ASN A 165 -10.48 -12.18 4.86
CA ASN A 165 -11.06 -13.13 5.80
C ASN A 165 -12.50 -12.76 6.22
N ASN A 166 -12.82 -11.47 6.29
CA ASN A 166 -14.05 -10.99 6.91
C ASN A 166 -15.04 -10.35 5.91
N GLN A 167 -14.95 -10.69 4.62
CA GLN A 167 -15.79 -10.13 3.55
C GLN A 167 -17.29 -10.13 3.85
N SER A 168 -17.79 -11.24 4.39
CA SER A 168 -19.21 -11.36 4.77
C SER A 168 -19.60 -10.34 5.83
N GLN A 169 -18.76 -10.14 6.86
CA GLN A 169 -19.00 -9.14 7.89
C GLN A 169 -18.95 -7.72 7.34
N LEU A 170 -18.04 -7.43 6.40
CA LEU A 170 -17.95 -6.12 5.75
C LEU A 170 -19.21 -5.85 4.91
N SER A 171 -19.71 -6.85 4.18
CA SER A 171 -20.99 -6.74 3.47
C SER A 171 -22.17 -6.54 4.43
N GLN A 172 -22.20 -7.24 5.57
CA GLN A 172 -23.22 -7.01 6.59
C GLN A 172 -23.19 -5.57 7.13
N GLN A 173 -22.00 -5.01 7.37
CA GLN A 173 -21.86 -3.62 7.83
C GLN A 173 -22.38 -2.64 6.79
N ARG A 174 -21.98 -2.79 5.51
CA ARG A 174 -22.51 -1.95 4.43
C ARG A 174 -24.02 -2.08 4.31
N ALA A 175 -24.56 -3.30 4.40
CA ALA A 175 -25.99 -3.51 4.35
C ALA A 175 -26.70 -2.82 5.52
N ALA A 176 -26.17 -2.92 6.73
CA ALA A 176 -26.71 -2.20 7.88
C ALA A 176 -26.72 -0.67 7.66
N ASP A 177 -25.63 -0.10 7.13
CA ASP A 177 -25.54 1.34 6.82
C ASP A 177 -26.55 1.76 5.75
N LEU A 178 -26.76 0.94 4.71
CA LEU A 178 -27.75 1.20 3.66
C LEU A 178 -29.19 1.16 4.22
N ILE A 179 -29.47 0.24 5.14
CA ILE A 179 -30.76 0.18 5.83
C ILE A 179 -30.96 1.43 6.69
N GLU A 180 -29.93 1.89 7.40
CA GLU A 180 -30.00 3.12 8.19
C GLU A 180 -30.24 4.34 7.29
N LEU A 181 -29.59 4.41 6.13
CA LEU A 181 -29.83 5.46 5.14
C LEU A 181 -31.30 5.46 4.68
N GLN A 182 -31.90 4.28 4.43
CA GLN A 182 -33.32 4.18 4.09
C GLN A 182 -34.23 4.68 5.22
N GLN A 183 -33.89 4.40 6.47
CA GLN A 183 -34.64 4.93 7.62
C GLN A 183 -34.55 6.46 7.68
N GLN A 184 -33.36 7.03 7.49
CA GLN A 184 -33.14 8.47 7.46
C GLN A 184 -33.91 9.14 6.31
N GLN A 185 -33.88 8.56 5.12
CA GLN A 185 -34.64 9.07 3.96
C GLN A 185 -36.14 9.13 4.21
N VAL A 186 -36.70 8.17 4.94
CA VAL A 186 -38.12 8.19 5.33
C VAL A 186 -38.38 9.25 6.40
N GLU A 187 -37.50 9.39 7.41
CA GLU A 187 -37.63 10.44 8.42
C GLU A 187 -37.50 11.85 7.82
N ASP A 188 -36.70 12.04 6.78
CA ASP A 188 -36.58 13.32 6.08
C ASP A 188 -37.91 13.75 5.43
N LEU A 189 -38.76 12.80 5.01
CA LEU A 189 -40.11 13.09 4.47
C LEU A 189 -41.05 13.74 5.49
N LYS A 190 -40.75 13.62 6.79
CA LYS A 190 -41.53 14.24 7.86
C LYS A 190 -41.51 15.76 7.79
N THR A 191 -40.44 16.33 7.24
CA THR A 191 -40.32 17.77 7.01
C THR A 191 -40.66 18.05 5.55
N PRO A 192 -41.82 18.65 5.23
CA PRO A 192 -42.15 18.97 3.86
C PRO A 192 -41.24 20.10 3.39
N SER A 193 -40.23 19.79 2.58
CA SER A 193 -39.37 20.77 1.90
C SER A 193 -39.53 20.69 0.39
N THR A 194 -40.79 20.61 -0.07
CA THR A 194 -41.04 20.72 -1.51
C THR A 194 -41.07 22.22 -1.88
N PRO A 195 -40.42 22.64 -2.98
CA PRO A 195 -40.41 24.04 -3.39
C PRO A 195 -41.82 24.65 -3.49
N ARG A 196 -42.81 23.84 -3.89
CA ARG A 196 -44.21 24.25 -3.97
C ARG A 196 -44.86 24.45 -2.60
N TYR A 197 -44.61 23.58 -1.63
CA TYR A 197 -45.12 23.77 -0.27
C TYR A 197 -44.53 25.04 0.36
N ASP A 198 -43.21 25.24 0.23
CA ASP A 198 -42.54 26.42 0.79
C ASP A 198 -43.06 27.72 0.16
N GLU A 199 -43.29 27.72 -1.16
CA GLU A 199 -43.89 28.86 -1.86
C GLU A 199 -45.30 29.17 -1.37
N VAL A 200 -46.19 28.18 -1.34
CA VAL A 200 -47.59 28.38 -0.93
C VAL A 200 -47.69 28.74 0.55
N LYS A 201 -46.84 28.15 1.39
CA LYS A 201 -46.72 28.51 2.81
C LYS A 201 -46.27 29.96 2.97
N ALA A 202 -45.23 30.38 2.26
CA ALA A 202 -44.76 31.77 2.30
C ALA A 202 -45.83 32.76 1.80
N GLN A 203 -46.59 32.39 0.76
CA GLN A 203 -47.72 33.20 0.27
C GLN A 203 -48.84 33.29 1.31
N CYS A 204 -49.17 32.20 2.00
CA CYS A 204 -50.14 32.22 3.09
C CYS A 204 -49.67 33.08 4.25
N GLU A 205 -48.42 32.92 4.73
CA GLU A 205 -47.86 33.70 5.83
C GLU A 205 -47.77 35.19 5.50
N ALA A 206 -47.32 35.53 4.29
CA ALA A 206 -47.26 36.93 3.82
C ALA A 206 -48.66 37.55 3.68
N GLY A 207 -49.62 36.79 3.14
CA GLY A 207 -51.00 37.23 3.02
C GLY A 207 -51.67 37.42 4.38
N GLN A 208 -51.43 36.52 5.34
CA GLN A 208 -51.94 36.62 6.68
C GLN A 208 -51.38 37.85 7.41
N ALA A 209 -50.07 38.11 7.29
CA ALA A 209 -49.46 39.32 7.84
C ALA A 209 -50.05 40.62 7.23
N GLN A 210 -50.34 40.63 5.93
CA GLN A 210 -51.02 41.76 5.28
C GLN A 210 -52.46 41.93 5.79
N LEU A 211 -53.17 40.84 6.00
CA LEU A 211 -54.54 40.84 6.50
C LEU A 211 -54.62 41.36 7.95
N GLU A 212 -53.65 40.98 8.79
CA GLU A 212 -53.53 41.44 10.19
C GLU A 212 -53.16 42.93 10.28
N ALA A 213 -52.41 43.46 9.31
CA ALA A 213 -52.05 44.88 9.25
C ALA A 213 -53.19 45.79 8.73
N LEU A 214 -54.21 45.22 8.07
CA LEU A 214 -55.32 45.97 7.49
C LEU A 214 -56.50 46.12 8.47
N PRO A 215 -57.05 47.32 8.68
CA PRO A 215 -58.28 47.48 9.44
C PRO A 215 -59.46 46.81 8.72
N ARG A 216 -60.36 46.15 9.46
CA ARG A 216 -61.51 45.41 8.90
C ARG A 216 -62.44 46.25 8.01
N THR A 217 -62.44 47.56 8.18
CA THR A 217 -63.25 48.49 7.37
C THR A 217 -62.62 48.81 6.00
N HIS A 218 -61.40 48.32 5.74
CA HIS A 218 -60.70 48.56 4.50
C HIS A 218 -61.28 47.71 3.36
N HIS A 219 -61.58 48.32 2.21
CA HIS A 219 -62.23 47.66 1.06
C HIS A 219 -61.49 46.41 0.51
N ARG A 220 -60.17 46.29 0.74
CA ARG A 220 -59.36 45.11 0.36
C ARG A 220 -59.36 43.99 1.38
N TRP A 221 -59.92 44.22 2.58
CA TRP A 221 -59.89 43.24 3.65
C TRP A 221 -60.68 41.99 3.24
N ASP A 222 -61.90 42.16 2.75
CA ASP A 222 -62.76 41.05 2.32
C ASP A 222 -62.14 40.27 1.15
N SER A 223 -61.60 40.97 0.14
CA SER A 223 -60.99 40.30 -1.02
C SER A 223 -59.75 39.50 -0.66
N LEU A 224 -58.89 40.03 0.22
CA LEU A 224 -57.72 39.31 0.71
C LEU A 224 -58.12 38.12 1.60
N TYR A 225 -59.14 38.30 2.45
CA TYR A 225 -59.68 37.21 3.27
C TYR A 225 -60.17 36.04 2.41
N VAL A 226 -60.98 36.34 1.38
CA VAL A 226 -61.50 35.33 0.45
C VAL A 226 -60.39 34.62 -0.32
N GLN A 227 -59.34 35.34 -0.72
CA GLN A 227 -58.20 34.73 -1.41
C GLN A 227 -57.40 33.75 -0.52
N LEU A 228 -57.26 34.07 0.77
CA LEU A 228 -56.51 33.24 1.71
C LEU A 228 -57.31 32.05 2.22
N TYR A 229 -58.60 32.26 2.53
CA TYR A 229 -59.42 31.30 3.27
C TYR A 229 -60.71 30.86 2.56
N GLY A 230 -61.09 31.49 1.44
CA GLY A 230 -62.34 31.23 0.73
C GLY A 230 -63.51 32.13 1.17
N ALA A 231 -64.64 32.02 0.46
CA ALA A 231 -65.81 32.86 0.72
C ALA A 231 -66.53 32.45 2.03
N PHE A 232 -67.00 33.44 2.79
CA PHE A 232 -67.77 33.21 4.00
C PHE A 232 -69.13 32.59 3.62
N GLY A 233 -69.30 31.29 3.85
CA GLY A 233 -70.51 30.55 3.49
C GLY A 233 -70.29 29.36 2.55
N ASP A 234 -69.09 29.23 1.94
CA ASP A 234 -68.72 28.00 1.24
C ASP A 234 -68.45 26.91 2.28
N GLN A 235 -69.40 25.96 2.43
CA GLN A 235 -69.22 24.73 3.19
C GLN A 235 -68.46 23.66 2.39
N THR A 236 -67.51 24.09 1.56
CA THR A 236 -66.74 23.19 0.70
C THR A 236 -65.70 22.46 1.55
N ASP A 237 -65.75 21.14 1.53
CA ASP A 237 -64.67 20.32 2.09
C ASP A 237 -63.49 20.33 1.12
N TRP A 238 -62.57 21.29 1.32
CA TRP A 238 -61.38 21.44 0.50
C TRP A 238 -60.47 20.19 0.50
N SER A 239 -60.68 19.22 1.39
CA SER A 239 -59.92 17.96 1.40
C SER A 239 -60.25 17.03 0.23
N GLN A 240 -61.39 17.22 -0.43
CA GLN A 240 -61.84 16.42 -1.59
C GLN A 240 -61.58 17.09 -2.94
N GLU A 241 -61.21 18.37 -2.93
CA GLU A 241 -60.99 19.17 -4.14
C GLU A 241 -59.52 19.14 -4.60
N PRO A 242 -59.25 19.39 -5.90
CA PRO A 242 -57.89 19.56 -6.40
C PRO A 242 -57.14 20.67 -5.64
N LEU A 243 -55.84 20.46 -5.44
CA LEU A 243 -55.00 21.42 -4.71
C LEU A 243 -55.01 22.81 -5.37
N GLU A 244 -55.10 22.87 -6.71
CA GLU A 244 -55.07 24.11 -7.48
C GLU A 244 -56.29 25.00 -7.26
N THR A 245 -57.43 24.43 -6.83
CA THR A 245 -58.69 25.17 -6.70
C THR A 245 -58.94 25.68 -5.28
N ALA A 246 -58.16 25.24 -4.30
CA ALA A 246 -58.32 25.67 -2.91
C ALA A 246 -57.73 27.07 -2.65
N PRO A 247 -58.23 27.82 -1.65
CA PRO A 247 -57.63 29.08 -1.20
C PRO A 247 -56.18 28.90 -0.72
N ILE A 248 -55.34 29.94 -0.82
CA ILE A 248 -53.87 29.83 -0.61
C ILE A 248 -53.50 29.15 0.72
N CYS A 249 -54.15 29.53 1.82
CA CYS A 249 -53.84 28.93 3.12
C CYS A 249 -54.41 27.51 3.27
N GLU A 250 -55.49 27.18 2.57
CA GLU A 250 -55.98 25.79 2.48
C GLU A 250 -55.05 24.93 1.61
N GLN A 251 -54.48 25.46 0.51
CA GLN A 251 -53.46 24.78 -0.27
C GLN A 251 -52.23 24.41 0.58
N ALA A 252 -51.77 25.32 1.45
CA ALA A 252 -50.67 25.06 2.37
C ALA A 252 -51.00 23.89 3.32
N LYS A 253 -52.20 23.89 3.91
CA LYS A 253 -52.68 22.83 4.81
C LYS A 253 -52.81 21.48 4.10
N LEU A 254 -53.41 21.47 2.91
CA LEU A 254 -53.59 20.26 2.11
C LEU A 254 -52.25 19.68 1.66
N SER A 255 -51.31 20.52 1.22
CA SER A 255 -49.96 20.11 0.85
C SER A 255 -49.18 19.52 2.04
N LEU A 256 -49.34 20.11 3.22
CA LEU A 256 -48.78 19.59 4.47
C LEU A 256 -49.40 18.22 4.82
N ALA A 257 -50.72 18.11 4.77
CA ALA A 257 -51.44 16.87 5.05
C ALA A 257 -51.08 15.76 4.06
N GLN A 258 -50.93 16.09 2.77
CA GLN A 258 -50.46 15.17 1.74
C GLN A 258 -49.03 14.69 2.01
N SER A 259 -48.13 15.60 2.40
CA SER A 259 -46.74 15.25 2.75
C SER A 259 -46.71 14.34 3.98
N TYR A 260 -47.51 14.63 5.00
CA TYR A 260 -47.64 13.80 6.19
C TYR A 260 -48.21 12.41 5.85
N LYS A 261 -49.20 12.33 4.97
CA LYS A 261 -49.74 11.06 4.49
C LYS A 261 -48.68 10.24 3.76
N THR A 262 -47.88 10.87 2.89
CA THR A 262 -46.76 10.21 2.20
C THR A 262 -45.76 9.66 3.21
N TYR A 263 -45.36 10.46 4.20
CA TYR A 263 -44.48 10.03 5.29
C TYR A 263 -45.06 8.84 6.06
N GLU A 264 -46.32 8.88 6.51
CA GLU A 264 -46.95 7.77 7.24
C GLU A 264 -47.01 6.49 6.41
N THR A 265 -47.32 6.60 5.11
CA THR A 265 -47.32 5.42 4.23
C THR A 265 -45.92 4.84 4.02
N ALA A 266 -44.92 5.69 3.83
CA ALA A 266 -43.53 5.27 3.68
C ALA A 266 -43.00 4.63 4.98
N LYS A 267 -43.35 5.22 6.12
CA LYS A 267 -43.01 4.72 7.45
C LYS A 267 -43.63 3.37 7.74
N ALA A 268 -44.93 3.21 7.50
CA ALA A 268 -45.60 1.93 7.70
C ALA A 268 -44.98 0.81 6.84
N HIS A 269 -44.65 1.12 5.58
CA HIS A 269 -43.97 0.18 4.68
C HIS A 269 -42.56 -0.17 5.17
N LEU A 270 -41.80 0.83 5.61
CA LEU A 270 -40.47 0.64 6.20
C LEU A 270 -40.53 -0.22 7.47
N GLU A 271 -41.43 0.07 8.40
CA GLU A 271 -41.62 -0.71 9.63
C GLU A 271 -41.99 -2.17 9.33
N GLN A 272 -42.86 -2.40 8.34
CA GLN A 272 -43.20 -3.75 7.88
C GLN A 272 -41.97 -4.49 7.35
N ASN A 273 -41.12 -3.83 6.56
CA ASN A 273 -39.89 -4.43 6.07
C ASN A 273 -38.90 -4.69 7.22
N LEU A 274 -38.69 -3.73 8.13
CA LEU A 274 -37.78 -3.89 9.26
C LEU A 274 -38.21 -5.02 10.22
N ALA A 275 -39.51 -5.31 10.34
CA ALA A 275 -39.97 -6.49 11.08
C ALA A 275 -39.47 -7.80 10.43
N GLN A 276 -39.41 -7.85 9.09
CA GLN A 276 -38.88 -9.00 8.34
C GLN A 276 -37.35 -9.11 8.43
N ARG A 277 -36.63 -7.99 8.59
CA ARG A 277 -35.17 -7.98 8.82
C ARG A 277 -34.76 -8.86 9.99
N VAL A 278 -35.46 -8.73 11.12
CA VAL A 278 -35.19 -9.51 12.35
C VAL A 278 -35.38 -11.01 12.11
N ALA A 279 -36.38 -11.39 11.30
CA ALA A 279 -36.63 -12.80 10.96
C ALA A 279 -35.57 -13.40 10.03
N LEU A 280 -34.97 -12.59 9.15
CA LEU A 280 -33.92 -13.04 8.22
C LEU A 280 -32.54 -13.16 8.88
N GLY A 281 -32.23 -12.30 9.86
CA GLY A 281 -30.94 -12.33 10.59
C GLY A 281 -29.71 -12.04 9.74
N ASN A 282 -29.89 -11.56 8.51
CA ASN A 282 -28.83 -11.24 7.55
C ASN A 282 -29.27 -10.02 6.74
N ASP A 283 -28.53 -8.92 6.90
CA ASP A 283 -28.87 -7.62 6.33
C ASP A 283 -28.64 -7.58 4.80
N VAL A 284 -27.66 -8.32 4.30
CA VAL A 284 -27.41 -8.45 2.85
C VAL A 284 -28.59 -9.14 2.16
N VAL A 285 -29.06 -10.26 2.73
CA VAL A 285 -30.24 -11.00 2.23
C VAL A 285 -31.51 -10.15 2.36
N PHE A 286 -31.62 -9.35 3.43
CA PHE A 286 -32.71 -8.42 3.60
C PHE A 286 -32.75 -7.37 2.48
N ILE A 287 -31.62 -6.72 2.18
CA ILE A 287 -31.54 -5.75 1.07
C ILE A 287 -31.84 -6.44 -0.26
N GLN A 288 -31.28 -7.63 -0.51
CA GLN A 288 -31.53 -8.39 -1.74
C GLN A 288 -33.02 -8.62 -1.98
N ARG A 289 -33.78 -8.92 -0.92
CA ARG A 289 -35.19 -9.26 -1.01
C ARG A 289 -36.12 -8.06 -1.11
N PHE A 290 -35.87 -7.02 -0.31
CA PHE A 290 -36.79 -5.88 -0.16
C PHE A 290 -36.34 -4.63 -0.91
N TYR A 291 -35.07 -4.53 -1.26
CA TYR A 291 -34.47 -3.39 -1.95
C TYR A 291 -33.52 -3.87 -3.08
N PRO A 292 -34.01 -4.64 -4.07
CA PRO A 292 -33.16 -5.28 -5.08
C PRO A 292 -32.35 -4.29 -5.92
N ALA A 293 -32.89 -3.10 -6.20
CA ALA A 293 -32.13 -2.06 -6.90
C ALA A 293 -30.91 -1.58 -6.11
N ILE A 294 -31.05 -1.40 -4.79
CA ILE A 294 -29.93 -1.04 -3.91
C ILE A 294 -28.94 -2.20 -3.82
N TYR A 295 -29.44 -3.45 -3.82
CA TYR A 295 -28.59 -4.64 -3.83
C TYR A 295 -27.69 -4.66 -5.07
N ASP A 296 -28.28 -4.57 -6.26
CA ASP A 296 -27.58 -4.67 -7.54
C ASP A 296 -26.54 -3.56 -7.74
N GLU A 297 -26.73 -2.41 -7.09
CA GLU A 297 -25.77 -1.28 -7.11
C GLU A 297 -24.56 -1.49 -6.17
N ASN A 298 -24.71 -2.26 -5.09
CA ASN A 298 -23.72 -2.31 -4.01
C ASN A 298 -23.09 -3.70 -3.82
N PHE A 299 -23.75 -4.77 -4.25
CA PHE A 299 -23.34 -6.15 -3.99
C PHE A 299 -23.28 -6.98 -5.28
N ASP A 300 -22.41 -7.98 -5.28
CA ASP A 300 -22.33 -8.98 -6.34
C ASP A 300 -23.31 -10.16 -6.12
N ALA A 301 -23.25 -11.15 -7.00
CA ALA A 301 -24.12 -12.33 -6.94
C ALA A 301 -23.91 -13.17 -5.65
N ASP A 302 -22.73 -13.09 -5.04
CA ASP A 302 -22.37 -13.83 -3.82
C ASP A 302 -22.66 -13.02 -2.55
N GLY A 303 -23.10 -11.77 -2.68
CA GLY A 303 -23.38 -10.87 -1.56
C GLY A 303 -22.15 -10.14 -1.04
N TYR A 304 -21.06 -10.09 -1.82
CA TYR A 304 -19.87 -9.29 -1.54
C TYR A 304 -19.96 -7.89 -2.13
N LEU A 305 -19.19 -6.97 -1.57
CA LEU A 305 -19.17 -5.58 -2.04
C LEU A 305 -18.65 -5.48 -3.47
N LEU A 306 -19.44 -4.82 -4.33
CA LEU A 306 -19.10 -4.61 -5.73
C LEU A 306 -17.95 -3.58 -5.88
N SER A 307 -17.95 -2.56 -5.03
CA SER A 307 -16.90 -1.55 -4.97
C SER A 307 -15.72 -2.04 -4.14
N GLY A 308 -14.59 -2.31 -4.82
CA GLY A 308 -13.35 -2.73 -4.17
C GLY A 308 -12.79 -1.68 -3.20
N VAL A 309 -12.94 -0.39 -3.53
CA VAL A 309 -12.49 0.71 -2.68
C VAL A 309 -13.32 0.81 -1.41
N GLU A 310 -14.64 0.65 -1.51
CA GLU A 310 -15.51 0.62 -0.33
C GLU A 310 -15.17 -0.59 0.55
N ALA A 311 -14.93 -1.75 -0.04
CA ALA A 311 -14.53 -2.94 0.71
C ALA A 311 -13.25 -2.70 1.52
N VAL A 312 -12.23 -2.06 0.91
CA VAL A 312 -11.00 -1.64 1.61
C VAL A 312 -11.30 -0.67 2.76
N GLN A 313 -12.19 0.30 2.55
CA GLN A 313 -12.56 1.26 3.59
C GLN A 313 -13.26 0.59 4.78
N TYR A 314 -14.21 -0.31 4.52
CA TYR A 314 -14.88 -1.09 5.56
C TYR A 314 -13.87 -1.99 6.28
N ALA A 315 -12.96 -2.66 5.57
CA ALA A 315 -11.92 -3.48 6.20
C ALA A 315 -10.99 -2.65 7.10
N PHE A 316 -10.58 -1.46 6.65
CA PHE A 316 -9.77 -0.55 7.44
C PHE A 316 -10.47 -0.15 8.74
N ASN A 317 -11.72 0.31 8.62
CA ASN A 317 -12.51 0.72 9.77
C ASN A 317 -12.78 -0.45 10.72
N ASN A 318 -13.11 -1.63 10.19
CA ASN A 318 -13.39 -2.82 10.98
C ASN A 318 -12.14 -3.26 11.75
N PHE A 319 -10.98 -3.35 11.08
CA PHE A 319 -9.72 -3.74 11.69
C PHE A 319 -9.35 -2.80 12.85
N PHE A 320 -9.30 -1.49 12.62
CA PHE A 320 -8.89 -0.53 13.64
C PHE A 320 -9.95 -0.34 14.75
N ALA A 321 -11.24 -0.45 14.43
CA ALA A 321 -12.29 -0.39 15.45
C ALA A 321 -12.21 -1.60 16.39
N HIS A 322 -12.00 -2.80 15.86
CA HIS A 322 -11.82 -4.01 16.69
C HIS A 322 -10.51 -3.96 17.48
N LEU A 323 -9.42 -3.47 16.87
CA LEU A 323 -8.14 -3.27 17.55
C LEU A 323 -8.27 -2.30 18.74
N ALA A 324 -8.90 -1.14 18.53
CA ALA A 324 -9.11 -0.13 19.57
C ALA A 324 -10.01 -0.62 20.70
N LYS A 325 -10.97 -1.51 20.40
CA LYS A 325 -11.87 -2.13 21.39
C LYS A 325 -11.29 -3.37 22.07
N GLY A 326 -10.10 -3.82 21.67
CA GLY A 326 -9.48 -5.05 22.21
C GLY A 326 -10.18 -6.34 21.78
N GLN A 327 -10.95 -6.33 20.69
CA GLN A 327 -11.71 -7.47 20.17
C GLN A 327 -10.83 -8.36 19.27
N VAL A 328 -9.78 -8.93 19.88
CA VAL A 328 -8.74 -9.70 19.19
C VAL A 328 -9.29 -10.95 18.51
N ASP A 329 -10.35 -11.54 19.06
CA ASP A 329 -11.02 -12.71 18.51
C ASP A 329 -11.56 -12.49 17.09
N ARG A 330 -12.04 -11.28 16.79
CA ARG A 330 -12.63 -10.92 15.48
C ARG A 330 -11.61 -10.61 14.40
N ILE A 331 -10.40 -10.24 14.81
CA ILE A 331 -9.30 -9.83 13.94
C ILE A 331 -8.06 -10.71 14.14
N ALA A 332 -8.20 -11.93 14.66
CA ALA A 332 -7.06 -12.73 15.10
C ALA A 332 -6.05 -13.01 13.97
N LEU A 333 -6.55 -13.34 12.77
CA LEU A 333 -5.72 -13.63 11.61
C LEU A 333 -5.07 -12.35 11.04
N SER A 334 -5.84 -11.27 10.90
CA SER A 334 -5.33 -9.98 10.43
C SER A 334 -4.32 -9.38 11.42
N LEU A 335 -4.55 -9.53 12.72
CA LEU A 335 -3.63 -9.13 13.79
C LEU A 335 -2.36 -9.98 13.80
N LEU A 336 -2.44 -11.28 13.52
CA LEU A 336 -1.28 -12.15 13.37
C LEU A 336 -0.38 -11.64 12.25
N PHE A 337 -0.93 -11.41 11.06
CA PHE A 337 -0.16 -10.91 9.91
C PHE A 337 0.40 -9.52 10.16
N PHE A 338 -0.40 -8.61 10.73
CA PHE A 338 0.04 -7.29 11.16
C PHE A 338 1.22 -7.39 12.14
N SER A 339 1.14 -8.26 13.14
CA SER A 339 2.20 -8.45 14.14
C SER A 339 3.46 -9.07 13.54
N VAL A 340 3.32 -10.08 12.68
CA VAL A 340 4.46 -10.69 11.98
C VAL A 340 5.14 -9.65 11.10
N SER A 341 4.37 -8.86 10.34
CA SER A 341 4.90 -7.76 9.52
C SER A 341 5.65 -6.72 10.36
N ILE A 342 5.12 -6.30 11.52
CA ILE A 342 5.85 -5.41 12.46
C ILE A 342 7.19 -6.03 12.85
N LEU A 343 7.18 -7.28 13.33
CA LEU A 343 8.36 -7.93 13.87
C LEU A 343 9.44 -8.10 12.79
N THR A 344 9.07 -8.56 11.60
CA THR A 344 10.00 -8.72 10.48
C THR A 344 10.51 -7.38 9.98
N SER A 345 9.66 -6.36 9.91
CA SER A 345 10.01 -5.01 9.47
C SER A 345 11.02 -4.35 10.42
N VAL A 346 10.77 -4.45 11.73
CA VAL A 346 11.67 -3.92 12.77
C VAL A 346 13.02 -4.65 12.70
N ALA A 347 13.01 -5.98 12.57
CA ALA A 347 14.24 -6.77 12.43
C ALA A 347 15.04 -6.38 11.17
N ALA A 348 14.37 -6.24 10.02
CA ALA A 348 14.99 -5.85 8.75
C ALA A 348 15.56 -4.43 8.81
N CYS A 349 14.81 -3.47 9.37
CA CYS A 349 15.27 -2.09 9.54
C CYS A 349 16.45 -2.02 10.51
N ALA A 350 16.39 -2.71 11.65
CA ALA A 350 17.46 -2.74 12.64
C ALA A 350 18.73 -3.39 12.08
N MET A 351 18.62 -4.53 11.40
CA MET A 351 19.76 -5.17 10.73
C MET A 351 20.37 -4.26 9.67
N THR A 352 19.56 -3.66 8.81
CA THR A 352 20.05 -2.75 7.75
C THR A 352 20.76 -1.55 8.34
N PHE A 353 20.20 -0.95 9.39
CA PHE A 353 20.77 0.22 10.04
C PHE A 353 22.06 -0.08 10.81
N THR A 354 22.10 -1.19 11.55
CA THR A 354 23.30 -1.63 12.25
C THR A 354 24.40 -1.99 11.25
N PHE A 355 24.05 -2.71 10.18
CA PHE A 355 24.96 -3.03 9.09
C PHE A 355 25.56 -1.77 8.46
N ALA A 356 24.72 -0.78 8.11
CA ALA A 356 25.16 0.49 7.53
C ALA A 356 26.14 1.29 8.42
N ARG A 357 26.16 1.05 9.72
CA ARG A 357 27.00 1.76 10.68
C ARG A 357 28.32 1.04 10.98
N ARG A 358 28.48 -0.21 10.58
CA ARG A 358 29.74 -0.94 10.79
C ARG A 358 30.90 -0.28 10.06
N GLU A 359 32.08 -0.34 10.67
CA GLU A 359 33.29 0.28 10.12
C GLU A 359 33.70 -0.36 8.80
N ASP A 360 33.68 -1.70 8.70
CA ASP A 360 33.98 -2.44 7.47
C ASP A 360 33.02 -2.09 6.32
N THR A 361 31.75 -1.88 6.64
CA THR A 361 30.73 -1.42 5.67
C THR A 361 31.03 0.00 5.20
N GLN A 362 31.38 0.92 6.10
CA GLN A 362 31.73 2.29 5.71
C GLN A 362 33.03 2.34 4.89
N GLN A 363 34.05 1.57 5.28
CA GLN A 363 35.32 1.44 4.55
C GLN A 363 35.10 0.85 3.15
N SER A 364 34.14 -0.07 2.99
CA SER A 364 33.79 -0.62 1.68
C SER A 364 33.31 0.43 0.67
N TRP A 365 32.74 1.54 1.16
CA TRP A 365 32.25 2.67 0.36
C TRP A 365 33.21 3.87 0.32
N ASP A 366 34.36 3.80 0.99
CA ASP A 366 35.30 4.90 1.09
C ASP A 366 36.14 5.03 -0.19
N GLU A 367 36.05 6.22 -0.80
CA GLU A 367 36.79 6.58 -1.99
C GLU A 367 38.30 6.63 -1.74
N ARG A 368 38.73 7.01 -0.54
CA ARG A 368 40.15 7.06 -0.18
C ARG A 368 40.74 5.65 -0.16
N VAL A 369 40.06 4.73 0.51
CA VAL A 369 40.43 3.31 0.54
C VAL A 369 40.48 2.73 -0.86
N ARG A 370 39.49 3.06 -1.71
CA ARG A 370 39.47 2.64 -3.12
C ARG A 370 40.69 3.13 -3.89
N ARG A 371 41.02 4.42 -3.79
CA ARG A 371 42.17 5.02 -4.49
C ARG A 371 43.50 4.43 -4.04
N GLU A 372 43.70 4.22 -2.74
CA GLU A 372 44.94 3.65 -2.23
C GLU A 372 45.11 2.18 -2.64
N ARG A 373 44.03 1.39 -2.60
CA ARG A 373 44.03 0.03 -3.14
C ARG A 373 44.40 0.01 -4.62
N ASP A 374 43.77 0.86 -5.44
CA ASP A 374 44.00 0.88 -6.89
C ASP A 374 45.44 1.32 -7.23
N ARG A 375 45.99 2.31 -6.50
CA ARG A 375 47.41 2.69 -6.58
C ARG A 375 48.33 1.53 -6.26
N TRP A 376 48.06 0.82 -5.16
CA TRP A 376 48.86 -0.33 -4.76
C TRP A 376 48.80 -1.46 -5.79
N LEU A 377 47.61 -1.82 -6.27
CA LEU A 377 47.43 -2.84 -7.30
C LEU A 377 48.16 -2.50 -8.60
N TYR A 378 48.09 -1.23 -9.02
CA TYR A 378 48.80 -0.75 -10.20
C TYR A 378 50.32 -0.87 -10.03
N HIS A 379 50.85 -0.48 -8.87
CA HIS A 379 52.28 -0.63 -8.57
C HIS A 379 52.71 -2.11 -8.57
N GLN A 380 51.93 -3.01 -7.99
CA GLN A 380 52.22 -4.45 -8.02
C GLN A 380 52.20 -5.02 -9.44
N TRP A 381 51.23 -4.59 -10.27
CA TRP A 381 51.15 -5.00 -11.66
C TRP A 381 52.37 -4.53 -12.47
N GLN A 382 52.82 -3.29 -12.27
CA GLN A 382 54.05 -2.79 -12.91
C GLN A 382 55.28 -3.61 -12.53
N LEU A 383 55.45 -3.93 -11.23
CA LEU A 383 56.55 -4.79 -10.77
C LEU A 383 56.49 -6.19 -11.41
N PHE A 384 55.31 -6.77 -11.53
CA PHE A 384 55.11 -8.07 -12.17
C PHE A 384 55.47 -8.04 -13.67
N GLN A 385 55.09 -6.98 -14.40
CA GLN A 385 55.47 -6.84 -15.82
C GLN A 385 56.98 -6.68 -16.00
N ALA A 386 57.63 -5.86 -15.15
CA ALA A 386 59.08 -5.69 -15.19
C ALA A 386 59.85 -6.98 -14.89
N GLN A 387 59.32 -7.86 -14.03
CA GLN A 387 59.88 -9.19 -13.80
C GLN A 387 59.72 -10.10 -15.02
N LYS A 388 58.58 -10.03 -15.70
CA LYS A 388 58.32 -10.82 -16.91
C LYS A 388 59.24 -10.43 -18.07
N GLU A 389 59.47 -9.14 -18.28
CA GLU A 389 60.38 -8.62 -19.30
C GLU A 389 61.85 -8.94 -19.01
N ASN A 390 62.24 -8.95 -17.72
CA ASN A 390 63.60 -9.30 -17.29
C ASN A 390 63.83 -10.80 -17.08
N THR A 391 62.83 -11.65 -17.34
CA THR A 391 63.05 -13.10 -17.41
C THR A 391 63.40 -13.42 -18.85
N PRO A 392 64.70 -13.57 -19.20
CA PRO A 392 65.06 -13.93 -20.57
C PRO A 392 64.34 -15.23 -20.90
N HIS A 393 63.71 -15.27 -22.08
CA HIS A 393 63.33 -16.52 -22.71
C HIS A 393 64.59 -17.38 -22.74
N ARG A 394 64.74 -18.27 -21.74
CA ARG A 394 65.68 -19.38 -21.83
C ARG A 394 65.14 -20.20 -22.98
N ASP A 395 65.69 -19.93 -24.16
CA ASP A 395 65.49 -20.77 -25.32
C ASP A 395 65.69 -22.20 -24.88
N LEU A 396 64.63 -22.98 -24.97
CA LEU A 396 64.64 -24.44 -24.85
C LEU A 396 65.39 -25.09 -26.03
N SER A 397 66.35 -24.38 -26.64
CA SER A 397 67.13 -24.84 -27.80
C SER A 397 68.39 -25.63 -27.41
N SER A 398 68.74 -25.76 -26.12
CA SER A 398 69.93 -26.51 -25.69
C SER A 398 69.69 -27.99 -25.32
N SER A 399 68.46 -28.51 -25.44
CA SER A 399 68.17 -29.93 -25.13
C SER A 399 68.20 -30.90 -26.33
N SER A 400 68.80 -30.54 -27.46
CA SER A 400 68.97 -31.45 -28.62
C SER A 400 70.42 -31.77 -28.99
N ALA A 401 71.42 -31.29 -28.25
CA ALA A 401 72.84 -31.52 -28.58
C ALA A 401 73.56 -32.57 -27.69
N MET A 402 72.85 -33.25 -26.79
CA MET A 402 73.46 -34.23 -25.88
C MET A 402 72.83 -35.63 -26.03
N GLN A 403 72.67 -36.09 -27.27
CA GLN A 403 72.26 -37.48 -27.56
C GLN A 403 72.91 -38.03 -28.85
N THR A 404 74.20 -37.75 -29.10
CA THR A 404 74.95 -38.36 -30.23
C THR A 404 76.42 -38.66 -29.92
N ALA A 405 76.77 -38.98 -28.68
CA ALA A 405 78.15 -39.41 -28.36
C ALA A 405 78.19 -40.45 -27.23
N HIS A 406 77.64 -41.64 -27.48
CA HIS A 406 78.11 -42.90 -26.87
C HIS A 406 77.43 -44.09 -27.57
N ARG A 407 77.87 -44.36 -28.81
CA ARG A 407 77.71 -45.67 -29.46
C ARG A 407 78.89 -45.83 -30.42
N ASN A 408 79.99 -46.39 -29.91
CA ASN A 408 81.06 -47.11 -30.63
C ASN A 408 82.25 -47.33 -29.68
N ASN A 409 82.18 -48.41 -28.90
CA ASN A 409 83.20 -49.45 -28.75
C ASN A 409 82.70 -50.52 -27.80
#